data_AF-A0A830I080-F1
#
_entry.id   AF-A0A830I080-F1
#
_cell.length_a   1.000
_cell.length_b   1.000
_cell.length_c   1.000
_cell.angle_alpha   90.00
_cell.angle_beta   90.00
_cell.angle_gamma   90.00
#
_symmetry.space_group_name_H-M   'P 1'
#
loop_
_entity.id
_entity.type
_entity.pdbx_description
1 polymer ?
#
loop_
_entity_poly.entity_id
_entity_poly.type
_entity_poly.pdbx_seq_one_letter_code
_entity_poly.pdbx_strand_id
1 'polypeptide(L)'
;MSTSLLIRSTVTVPPRSPVSSWDSCSCSRRRGVLGVASSSSSLKASSSASLSSSHAEARRSFMFVPYGAPLQQASVPTITCDGLVPGAALQLTHWTNNDTPEELYADTSTEIAFNFLKSSKYAERYEKAGVVNNHYDGDGVFSAFALLEPEKALQHEELLTAAAAVGDFGESPSEEAVKLNAAIETIGAQHDDDEMAYEHAFRLLPEMLDNLDAFSDLYEASWDAINDGYRALHSGKVTIELCGDVAIVREPCDAARLAPEALHRGLCELGADGLSAKACQRVVRARRTSHSDEYLMEVEKPGHGWVKRLARRQTIMDADGGEMAETLNRAFDLGDTFQPGGEGGLVALCKTATGVRGVTPLDVADFIREHKL
;
A
#
# COMPACT_ATOMS: atom_id res chain seq x y z
N MET A 1 -24.69 55.09 37.51
CA MET A 1 -24.18 55.55 36.20
C MET A 1 -22.82 54.90 35.98
N SER A 2 -22.75 53.84 35.19
CA SER A 2 -21.61 53.52 34.33
C SER A 2 -22.00 52.33 33.46
N THR A 3 -22.10 52.61 32.17
CA THR A 3 -22.49 51.76 31.05
C THR A 3 -21.28 51.06 30.45
N SER A 4 -21.48 49.80 30.06
CA SER A 4 -20.90 49.04 28.94
C SER A 4 -19.43 49.23 28.55
N LEU A 5 -18.70 48.11 28.43
CA LEU A 5 -18.23 47.60 27.13
C LEU A 5 -17.78 46.13 27.25
N LEU A 6 -18.56 45.22 26.66
CA LEU A 6 -18.17 43.83 26.38
C LEU A 6 -17.57 43.81 24.97
N ILE A 7 -16.26 43.58 24.86
CA ILE A 7 -15.58 43.34 23.59
C ILE A 7 -15.67 41.84 23.30
N ARG A 8 -16.51 41.47 22.33
CA ARG A 8 -16.47 40.17 21.66
C ARG A 8 -15.37 40.23 20.61
N SER A 9 -14.28 39.50 20.80
CA SER A 9 -13.30 39.23 19.73
C SER A 9 -13.82 38.09 18.86
N THR A 10 -14.34 38.44 17.70
CA THR A 10 -14.58 37.51 16.58
C THR A 10 -13.24 37.16 15.94
N VAL A 11 -12.78 35.93 16.12
CA VAL A 11 -11.67 35.37 15.34
C VAL A 11 -12.21 35.00 13.97
N THR A 12 -11.93 35.83 12.98
CA THR A 12 -12.14 35.54 11.56
C THR A 12 -11.10 34.53 11.09
N VAL A 13 -11.54 33.31 10.77
CA VAL A 13 -10.74 32.30 10.07
C VAL A 13 -10.54 32.76 8.61
N PRO A 14 -9.31 32.90 8.11
CA PRO A 14 -9.09 33.25 6.70
C PRO A 14 -9.47 32.08 5.77
N PRO A 15 -9.91 32.36 4.54
CA PRO A 15 -10.30 31.32 3.59
C PRO A 15 -9.10 30.43 3.22
N ARG A 16 -9.36 29.11 3.11
CA ARG A 16 -8.41 28.11 2.62
C ARG A 16 -7.91 28.52 1.23
N SER A 17 -6.60 28.69 1.09
CA SER A 17 -5.95 28.75 -0.22
C SER A 17 -6.10 27.38 -0.92
N PRO A 18 -6.40 27.34 -2.23
CA PRO A 18 -6.44 26.07 -2.95
C PRO A 18 -5.02 25.49 -2.99
N VAL A 19 -4.88 24.28 -2.45
CA VAL A 19 -3.71 23.43 -2.68
C VAL A 19 -3.72 23.10 -4.16
N SER A 20 -2.60 23.38 -4.84
CA SER A 20 -2.43 23.18 -6.27
C SER A 20 -2.77 21.73 -6.64
N SER A 21 -3.67 21.61 -7.61
CA SER A 21 -4.11 20.37 -8.23
C SER A 21 -2.94 19.55 -8.76
N TRP A 22 -3.08 18.24 -8.65
CA TRP A 22 -2.35 17.19 -9.36
C TRP A 22 -2.17 17.55 -10.84
N ASP A 23 -0.98 17.97 -11.26
CA ASP A 23 -0.65 18.04 -12.69
C ASP A 23 0.02 16.73 -13.09
N SER A 24 -0.77 15.94 -13.82
CA SER A 24 -0.43 14.63 -14.35
C SER A 24 0.83 14.74 -15.23
N CYS A 25 1.81 13.88 -14.96
CA CYS A 25 2.96 13.68 -15.82
C CYS A 25 2.48 13.07 -17.15
N SER A 26 2.25 13.93 -18.14
CA SER A 26 1.73 13.55 -19.45
C SER A 26 2.82 12.85 -20.28
N CYS A 27 2.81 11.52 -20.29
CA CYS A 27 3.61 10.73 -21.21
C CYS A 27 2.90 10.70 -22.58
N SER A 28 3.45 11.45 -23.54
CA SER A 28 2.87 11.71 -24.87
C SER A 28 2.70 10.44 -25.72
N ARG A 29 1.45 10.09 -26.09
CA ARG A 29 1.17 9.18 -27.21
C ARG A 29 0.73 9.97 -28.45
N ARG A 30 1.53 9.88 -29.51
CA ARG A 30 1.22 10.41 -30.85
C ARG A 30 0.00 9.67 -31.41
N ARG A 31 -1.09 10.40 -31.68
CA ARG A 31 -2.21 9.92 -32.51
C ARG A 31 -1.90 10.19 -33.98
N GLY A 32 -1.77 9.12 -34.77
CA GLY A 32 -1.82 9.17 -36.23
C GLY A 32 -3.27 9.23 -36.69
N VAL A 33 -3.61 10.29 -37.41
CA VAL A 33 -4.89 10.50 -38.10
C VAL A 33 -4.84 9.77 -39.44
N LEU A 34 -5.81 8.92 -39.73
CA LEU A 34 -6.30 8.63 -41.09
C LEU A 34 -7.78 8.24 -40.97
N GLY A 35 -8.65 9.04 -41.58
CA GLY A 35 -10.09 8.76 -41.68
C GLY A 35 -10.40 7.83 -42.86
N VAL A 36 -11.68 7.41 -42.95
CA VAL A 36 -12.56 7.58 -44.12
C VAL A 36 -13.87 6.78 -43.94
N ALA A 37 -14.95 7.47 -44.31
CA ALA A 37 -16.27 7.04 -44.82
C ALA A 37 -17.27 6.23 -43.97
N SER A 38 -18.37 6.93 -43.73
CA SER A 38 -19.73 6.44 -43.51
C SER A 38 -20.29 5.62 -44.67
N SER A 39 -21.05 4.58 -44.36
CA SER A 39 -22.19 4.17 -45.19
C SER A 39 -23.28 3.53 -44.34
N SER A 40 -24.45 4.17 -44.40
CA SER A 40 -25.72 3.75 -43.83
C SER A 40 -26.35 2.61 -44.62
N SER A 41 -26.85 1.59 -43.93
CA SER A 41 -27.94 0.75 -44.45
C SER A 41 -28.78 0.21 -43.29
N SER A 42 -29.99 0.74 -43.17
CA SER A 42 -31.09 0.11 -42.45
C SER A 42 -31.49 -1.18 -43.17
N LEU A 43 -31.92 -2.21 -42.44
CA LEU A 43 -33.18 -2.93 -42.66
C LEU A 43 -33.37 -4.09 -41.67
N LYS A 44 -34.59 -4.09 -41.10
CA LYS A 44 -35.44 -5.22 -40.67
C LYS A 44 -35.22 -5.85 -39.29
N ALA A 45 -36.19 -5.52 -38.44
CA ALA A 45 -36.66 -6.28 -37.30
C ALA A 45 -37.05 -7.71 -37.69
N SER A 46 -36.66 -8.67 -36.85
CA SER A 46 -37.35 -9.97 -36.73
C SER A 46 -37.26 -10.48 -35.29
N SER A 47 -38.45 -10.69 -34.72
CA SER A 47 -38.80 -11.70 -33.71
C SER A 47 -37.99 -11.80 -32.41
N SER A 48 -38.63 -11.30 -31.35
CA SER A 48 -38.80 -11.94 -30.04
C SER A 48 -38.25 -13.37 -29.91
N ALA A 49 -37.17 -13.50 -29.14
CA ALA A 49 -36.90 -14.68 -28.34
C ALA A 49 -36.73 -14.20 -26.90
N SER A 50 -37.64 -14.65 -26.04
CA SER A 50 -37.62 -14.47 -24.60
C SER A 50 -36.31 -15.01 -24.02
N LEU A 51 -35.38 -14.13 -23.66
CA LEU A 51 -34.26 -14.46 -22.79
C LEU A 51 -34.73 -14.29 -21.35
N SER A 52 -35.38 -15.31 -20.81
CA SER A 52 -35.41 -15.48 -19.35
C SER A 52 -34.04 -16.05 -18.94
N SER A 53 -33.05 -15.20 -18.70
CA SER A 53 -31.80 -15.64 -18.06
C SER A 53 -31.98 -15.56 -16.54
N SER A 54 -32.66 -16.56 -15.99
CA SER A 54 -32.51 -16.90 -14.57
C SER A 54 -31.15 -17.60 -14.39
N HIS A 55 -30.06 -16.86 -14.54
CA HIS A 55 -28.78 -17.22 -13.95
C HIS A 55 -28.71 -16.44 -12.63
N ALA A 56 -29.24 -17.02 -11.56
CA ALA A 56 -28.65 -16.73 -10.26
C ALA A 56 -27.24 -17.32 -10.35
N GLU A 57 -26.28 -16.52 -10.81
CA GLU A 57 -24.88 -16.93 -10.87
C GLU A 57 -24.49 -17.44 -9.49
N ALA A 58 -23.91 -18.64 -9.45
CA ALA A 58 -23.47 -19.24 -8.21
C ALA A 58 -22.34 -18.37 -7.66
N ARG A 59 -22.69 -17.44 -6.77
CA ARG A 59 -21.72 -16.58 -6.10
C ARG A 59 -20.74 -17.45 -5.31
N ARG A 60 -19.45 -17.17 -5.44
CA ARG A 60 -18.42 -17.76 -4.59
C ARG A 60 -18.74 -17.41 -3.13
N SER A 61 -18.42 -18.32 -2.22
CA SER A 61 -18.50 -18.06 -0.77
C SER A 61 -17.15 -17.64 -0.24
N PHE A 62 -17.14 -16.76 0.76
CA PHE A 62 -15.94 -16.48 1.54
C PHE A 62 -15.88 -17.36 2.80
N MET A 63 -14.67 -17.72 3.24
CA MET A 63 -14.41 -18.38 4.51
C MET A 63 -13.11 -17.87 5.09
N PHE A 64 -13.16 -17.32 6.30
CA PHE A 64 -11.98 -17.03 7.08
C PHE A 64 -11.43 -18.32 7.70
N VAL A 65 -10.13 -18.54 7.59
CA VAL A 65 -9.43 -19.70 8.18
C VAL A 65 -8.32 -19.18 9.09
N PRO A 66 -8.43 -19.30 10.42
CA PRO A 66 -7.44 -18.72 11.33
C PRO A 66 -6.00 -19.07 10.96
N TYR A 67 -5.08 -18.12 11.11
CA TYR A 67 -3.68 -18.29 10.76
C TYR A 67 -3.08 -19.58 11.33
N GLY A 68 -2.45 -20.37 10.46
CA GLY A 68 -1.85 -21.67 10.79
C GLY A 68 -2.84 -22.85 10.87
N ALA A 69 -4.15 -22.62 10.81
CA ALA A 69 -5.13 -23.70 10.70
C ALA A 69 -5.20 -24.25 9.27
N PRO A 70 -5.38 -25.58 9.09
CA PRO A 70 -5.64 -26.15 7.78
C PRO A 70 -7.08 -25.88 7.34
N LEU A 71 -7.30 -25.85 6.03
CA LEU A 71 -8.63 -25.87 5.47
C LEU A 71 -9.35 -27.16 5.91
N GLN A 72 -10.54 -27.03 6.50
CA GLN A 72 -11.41 -28.17 6.75
C GLN A 72 -11.94 -28.72 5.42
N GLN A 73 -12.32 -30.00 5.37
CA GLN A 73 -12.74 -30.64 4.13
C GLN A 73 -13.83 -29.83 3.41
N ALA A 74 -13.48 -29.24 2.26
CA ALA A 74 -14.40 -28.51 1.41
C ALA A 74 -15.02 -29.43 0.35
N SER A 75 -16.31 -29.23 0.06
CA SER A 75 -17.02 -29.97 -0.99
C SER A 75 -16.76 -29.40 -2.40
N VAL A 76 -16.13 -28.23 -2.49
CA VAL A 76 -15.74 -27.54 -3.72
C VAL A 76 -14.26 -27.17 -3.66
N PRO A 77 -13.59 -26.97 -4.82
CA PRO A 77 -12.26 -26.38 -4.84
C PRO A 77 -12.22 -25.04 -4.11
N THR A 78 -11.09 -24.70 -3.51
CA THR A 78 -10.89 -23.40 -2.85
C THR A 78 -9.71 -22.64 -3.46
N ILE A 79 -9.84 -21.32 -3.45
CA ILE A 79 -8.80 -20.38 -3.82
C ILE A 79 -8.41 -19.63 -2.56
N THR A 80 -7.13 -19.67 -2.17
CA THR A 80 -6.62 -18.75 -1.16
C THR A 80 -6.26 -17.42 -1.83
N CYS A 81 -6.74 -16.33 -1.26
CA CYS A 81 -6.41 -14.97 -1.68
C CYS A 81 -5.55 -14.34 -0.58
N ASP A 82 -4.38 -13.84 -0.95
CA ASP A 82 -3.42 -13.18 -0.08
C ASP A 82 -2.78 -14.05 1.03
N GLY A 83 -3.54 -14.75 1.86
CA GLY A 83 -2.98 -15.68 2.83
C GLY A 83 -2.47 -17.00 2.26
N LEU A 84 -1.72 -17.73 3.10
CA LEU A 84 -1.35 -19.13 2.89
C LEU A 84 -2.24 -20.04 3.74
N VAL A 85 -3.20 -20.71 3.10
CA VAL A 85 -4.09 -21.69 3.75
C VAL A 85 -3.73 -23.11 3.30
N PRO A 86 -3.18 -23.97 4.17
CA PRO A 86 -2.89 -25.36 3.84
C PRO A 86 -4.14 -26.11 3.39
N GLY A 87 -4.06 -26.78 2.24
CA GLY A 87 -5.16 -27.53 1.64
C GLY A 87 -6.00 -26.75 0.62
N ALA A 88 -5.70 -25.46 0.40
CA ALA A 88 -6.31 -24.71 -0.71
C ALA A 88 -5.93 -25.31 -2.08
N ALA A 89 -6.88 -25.33 -3.02
CA ALA A 89 -6.69 -25.94 -4.33
C ALA A 89 -5.99 -25.03 -5.34
N LEU A 90 -5.93 -23.73 -5.09
CA LEU A 90 -5.17 -22.72 -5.85
C LEU A 90 -4.73 -21.62 -4.89
N GLN A 91 -3.49 -21.14 -5.04
CA GLN A 91 -2.95 -20.01 -4.29
C GLN A 91 -2.88 -18.78 -5.19
N LEU A 92 -3.46 -17.67 -4.73
CA LEU A 92 -3.38 -16.34 -5.33
C LEU A 92 -2.84 -15.36 -4.28
N THR A 93 -1.55 -15.50 -3.97
CA THR A 93 -0.87 -14.74 -2.91
C THR A 93 0.54 -14.34 -3.34
N HIS A 94 0.96 -13.15 -2.91
CA HIS A 94 2.33 -12.68 -3.07
C HIS A 94 3.28 -13.10 -1.92
N TRP A 95 2.74 -13.68 -0.83
CA TRP A 95 3.51 -14.05 0.37
C TRP A 95 4.65 -15.01 0.06
N THR A 96 5.73 -14.96 0.83
CA THR A 96 6.90 -15.81 0.58
C THR A 96 6.54 -17.31 0.68
N ASN A 97 7.14 -18.13 -0.20
CA ASN A 97 6.92 -19.58 -0.30
C ASN A 97 5.51 -20.00 -0.75
N ASN A 98 4.84 -19.19 -1.57
CA ASN A 98 3.59 -19.56 -2.22
C ASN A 98 3.78 -20.47 -3.45
N ASP A 99 2.68 -21.11 -3.87
CA ASP A 99 2.55 -21.87 -5.12
C ASP A 99 1.69 -21.13 -6.17
N THR A 100 1.65 -19.80 -6.13
CA THR A 100 0.93 -18.99 -7.12
C THR A 100 1.50 -19.27 -8.52
N PRO A 101 0.67 -19.64 -9.51
CA PRO A 101 1.13 -19.91 -10.87
C PRO A 101 1.89 -18.73 -11.48
N GLU A 102 2.98 -19.01 -12.19
CA GLU A 102 3.86 -18.00 -12.79
C GLU A 102 3.10 -17.00 -13.66
N GLU A 103 2.16 -17.49 -14.46
CA GLU A 103 1.36 -16.67 -15.37
C GLU A 103 0.35 -15.75 -14.67
N LEU A 104 0.07 -15.98 -13.38
CA LEU A 104 -0.81 -15.15 -12.57
C LEU A 104 -0.04 -14.20 -11.65
N TYR A 105 1.25 -14.48 -11.41
CA TYR A 105 2.04 -13.78 -10.39
C TYR A 105 2.18 -12.29 -10.67
N ALA A 106 2.07 -11.48 -9.62
CA ALA A 106 2.23 -10.04 -9.61
C ALA A 106 2.72 -9.58 -8.22
N ASP A 107 2.94 -8.28 -8.05
CA ASP A 107 3.53 -7.75 -6.82
C ASP A 107 2.60 -7.85 -5.61
N THR A 108 1.28 -7.74 -5.81
CA THR A 108 0.24 -7.86 -4.78
C THR A 108 -0.71 -9.01 -5.08
N SER A 109 -1.35 -9.57 -4.06
CA SER A 109 -2.36 -10.63 -4.18
C SER A 109 -3.62 -10.13 -4.89
N THR A 110 -3.94 -8.85 -4.77
CA THR A 110 -5.00 -8.18 -5.53
C THR A 110 -4.72 -8.21 -7.03
N GLU A 111 -3.51 -7.87 -7.47
CA GLU A 111 -3.12 -7.99 -8.88
C GLU A 111 -3.18 -9.44 -9.36
N ILE A 112 -2.73 -10.39 -8.53
CA ILE A 112 -2.79 -11.82 -8.83
C ILE A 112 -4.25 -12.27 -9.02
N ALA A 113 -5.17 -11.79 -8.20
CA ALA A 113 -6.61 -12.06 -8.34
C ALA A 113 -7.17 -11.50 -9.65
N PHE A 114 -6.79 -10.28 -10.06
CA PHE A 114 -7.20 -9.73 -11.36
C PHE A 114 -6.62 -10.50 -12.56
N ASN A 115 -5.36 -10.93 -12.48
CA ASN A 115 -4.77 -11.81 -13.51
C ASN A 115 -5.56 -13.13 -13.62
N PHE A 116 -5.98 -13.69 -12.48
CA PHE A 116 -6.83 -14.88 -12.44
C PHE A 116 -8.18 -14.63 -13.14
N LEU A 117 -8.88 -13.54 -12.83
CA LEU A 117 -10.19 -13.20 -13.42
C LEU A 117 -10.11 -13.02 -14.95
N LYS A 118 -8.99 -12.50 -15.45
CA LYS A 118 -8.75 -12.29 -16.89
C LYS A 118 -8.35 -13.57 -17.63
N SER A 119 -8.04 -14.65 -16.91
CA SER A 119 -7.54 -15.89 -17.47
C SER A 119 -8.68 -16.89 -17.74
N SER A 120 -8.87 -17.25 -19.00
CA SER A 120 -9.82 -18.30 -19.39
C SER A 120 -9.38 -19.70 -18.94
N LYS A 121 -8.10 -19.89 -18.61
CA LYS A 121 -7.51 -21.19 -18.22
C LYS A 121 -8.13 -21.76 -16.94
N TYR A 122 -8.54 -20.90 -16.02
CA TYR A 122 -9.01 -21.29 -14.68
C TYR A 122 -10.53 -21.21 -14.51
N ALA A 123 -11.21 -20.57 -15.45
CA ALA A 123 -12.64 -20.23 -15.36
C ALA A 123 -13.53 -21.44 -15.06
N GLU A 124 -13.40 -22.54 -15.83
CA GLU A 124 -14.24 -23.73 -15.65
C GLU A 124 -13.99 -24.44 -14.31
N ARG A 125 -12.72 -24.63 -13.93
CA ARG A 125 -12.36 -25.39 -12.72
C ARG A 125 -12.72 -24.67 -11.42
N TYR A 126 -12.69 -23.34 -11.43
CA TYR A 126 -12.82 -22.51 -10.24
C TYR A 126 -14.02 -21.55 -10.30
N GLU A 127 -14.99 -21.79 -11.18
CA GLU A 127 -16.22 -21.01 -11.31
C GLU A 127 -16.94 -20.86 -9.96
N LYS A 128 -17.07 -21.96 -9.22
CA LYS A 128 -17.78 -22.05 -7.93
C LYS A 128 -16.86 -22.29 -6.74
N ALA A 129 -15.59 -21.92 -6.87
CA ALA A 129 -14.62 -22.14 -5.81
C ALA A 129 -14.95 -21.31 -4.56
N GLY A 130 -14.69 -21.87 -3.38
CA GLY A 130 -14.68 -21.09 -2.15
C GLY A 130 -13.46 -20.18 -2.09
N VAL A 131 -13.62 -18.93 -1.67
CA VAL A 131 -12.54 -17.98 -1.44
C VAL A 131 -12.14 -18.05 0.03
N VAL A 132 -10.85 -18.19 0.32
CA VAL A 132 -10.33 -18.30 1.68
C VAL A 132 -9.21 -17.32 1.93
N ASN A 133 -9.15 -16.74 3.14
CA ASN A 133 -7.98 -16.01 3.64
C ASN A 133 -7.78 -16.31 5.13
N ASN A 134 -6.62 -15.98 5.69
CA ASN A 134 -6.21 -16.29 7.05
C ASN A 134 -5.76 -15.11 7.91
N HIS A 135 -5.78 -13.90 7.35
CA HIS A 135 -5.55 -12.65 8.06
C HIS A 135 -6.32 -11.53 7.37
N TYR A 136 -6.55 -10.44 8.10
CA TYR A 136 -7.18 -9.22 7.58
C TYR A 136 -6.14 -8.14 7.28
N ASP A 137 -6.16 -7.62 6.06
CA ASP A 137 -5.54 -6.37 5.65
C ASP A 137 -6.17 -5.87 4.33
N GLY A 138 -5.68 -4.73 3.82
CA GLY A 138 -6.10 -4.19 2.53
C GLY A 138 -5.98 -5.18 1.36
N ASP A 139 -4.82 -5.82 1.18
CA ASP A 139 -4.60 -6.71 0.02
C ASP A 139 -5.49 -7.96 0.08
N GLY A 140 -5.70 -8.51 1.27
CA GLY A 140 -6.64 -9.60 1.54
C GLY A 140 -8.09 -9.22 1.26
N VAL A 141 -8.55 -8.03 1.69
CA VAL A 141 -9.91 -7.54 1.42
C VAL A 141 -10.13 -7.33 -0.07
N PHE A 142 -9.23 -6.64 -0.76
CA PHE A 142 -9.40 -6.31 -2.17
C PHE A 142 -9.30 -7.55 -3.08
N SER A 143 -8.36 -8.46 -2.81
CA SER A 143 -8.22 -9.71 -3.55
C SER A 143 -9.42 -10.65 -3.34
N ALA A 144 -9.91 -10.79 -2.10
CA ALA A 144 -11.11 -11.57 -1.82
C ALA A 144 -12.35 -10.96 -2.51
N PHE A 145 -12.52 -9.64 -2.40
CA PHE A 145 -13.62 -8.92 -3.06
C PHE A 145 -13.61 -9.14 -4.58
N ALA A 146 -12.44 -9.11 -5.22
CA ALA A 146 -12.32 -9.36 -6.64
C ALA A 146 -12.84 -10.75 -7.06
N LEU A 147 -12.61 -11.77 -6.23
CA LEU A 147 -13.08 -13.13 -6.51
C LEU A 147 -14.58 -13.30 -6.21
N LEU A 148 -15.11 -12.58 -5.22
CA LEU A 148 -16.51 -12.66 -4.79
C LEU A 148 -17.47 -11.86 -5.68
N GLU A 149 -17.06 -10.67 -6.12
CA GLU A 149 -17.85 -9.72 -6.91
C GLU A 149 -17.08 -9.26 -8.17
N PRO A 150 -16.76 -10.18 -9.10
CA PRO A 150 -15.80 -9.93 -10.18
C PRO A 150 -16.22 -8.82 -11.15
N GLU A 151 -17.51 -8.71 -11.47
CA GLU A 151 -18.00 -7.66 -12.40
C GLU A 151 -17.74 -6.26 -11.85
N LYS A 152 -18.01 -6.04 -10.56
CA LYS A 152 -17.78 -4.75 -9.91
C LYS A 152 -16.30 -4.51 -9.69
N ALA A 153 -15.56 -5.50 -9.22
CA ALA A 153 -14.12 -5.36 -9.02
C ALA A 153 -13.38 -5.00 -10.32
N LEU A 154 -13.74 -5.60 -11.46
CA LEU A 154 -13.14 -5.28 -12.76
C LEU A 154 -13.42 -3.84 -13.22
N GLN A 155 -14.50 -3.21 -12.76
CA GLN A 155 -14.77 -1.79 -13.03
C GLN A 155 -13.85 -0.85 -12.24
N HIS A 156 -13.30 -1.33 -11.11
CA HIS A 156 -12.44 -0.57 -10.19
C HIS A 156 -11.04 -1.16 -10.05
N GLU A 157 -10.58 -1.96 -11.03
CA GLU A 157 -9.32 -2.69 -10.96
C GLU A 157 -8.12 -1.79 -10.62
N GLU A 158 -8.01 -0.64 -11.29
CA GLU A 158 -6.90 0.29 -11.09
C GLU A 158 -6.87 0.83 -9.66
N LEU A 159 -8.03 1.17 -9.10
CA LEU A 159 -8.16 1.70 -7.75
C LEU A 159 -7.85 0.62 -6.69
N LEU A 160 -8.41 -0.58 -6.85
CA LEU A 160 -8.20 -1.69 -5.92
C LEU A 160 -6.73 -2.14 -5.90
N THR A 161 -6.11 -2.25 -7.08
CA THR A 161 -4.68 -2.55 -7.21
C THR A 161 -3.80 -1.47 -6.58
N ALA A 162 -4.16 -0.20 -6.79
CA ALA A 162 -3.45 0.92 -6.21
C ALA A 162 -3.58 0.94 -4.68
N ALA A 163 -4.77 0.68 -4.14
CA ALA A 163 -5.02 0.63 -2.70
C ALA A 163 -4.31 -0.53 -2.02
N ALA A 164 -4.24 -1.72 -2.65
CA ALA A 164 -3.42 -2.83 -2.15
C ALA A 164 -1.94 -2.45 -2.00
N ALA A 165 -1.38 -1.74 -3.00
CA ALA A 165 0.00 -1.23 -2.91
C ALA A 165 0.19 -0.17 -1.81
N VAL A 166 -0.85 0.58 -1.42
CA VAL A 166 -0.79 1.45 -0.25
C VAL A 166 -0.62 0.62 1.02
N GLY A 167 -1.47 -0.41 1.21
CA GLY A 167 -1.43 -1.26 2.40
C GLY A 167 -0.12 -2.03 2.54
N ASP A 168 0.27 -2.79 1.52
CA ASP A 168 1.44 -3.67 1.60
C ASP A 168 2.78 -2.95 1.56
N PHE A 169 2.85 -1.87 0.77
CA PHE A 169 4.12 -1.22 0.43
C PHE A 169 4.18 0.22 0.92
N GLY A 170 3.14 0.75 1.56
CA GLY A 170 3.11 2.15 1.98
C GLY A 170 3.25 3.11 0.80
N GLU A 171 2.78 2.74 -0.39
CA GLU A 171 2.89 3.58 -1.58
C GLU A 171 1.80 4.65 -1.61
N SER A 172 1.96 5.64 -2.49
CA SER A 172 0.96 6.69 -2.70
C SER A 172 0.69 6.95 -4.18
N PRO A 173 0.10 5.98 -4.90
CA PRO A 173 -0.18 6.11 -6.33
C PRO A 173 -1.29 7.13 -6.64
N SER A 174 -2.30 7.26 -5.78
CA SER A 174 -3.35 8.27 -5.87
C SER A 174 -3.89 8.64 -4.48
N GLU A 175 -4.58 9.76 -4.37
CA GLU A 175 -5.28 10.16 -3.14
C GLU A 175 -6.43 9.18 -2.82
N GLU A 176 -7.17 8.77 -3.83
CA GLU A 176 -8.29 7.83 -3.71
C GLU A 176 -7.83 6.46 -3.19
N ALA A 177 -6.68 5.97 -3.65
CA ALA A 177 -6.12 4.70 -3.18
C ALA A 177 -5.72 4.77 -1.70
N VAL A 178 -5.08 5.87 -1.28
CA VAL A 178 -4.68 6.07 0.11
C VAL A 178 -5.90 6.15 1.02
N LYS A 179 -6.93 6.90 0.61
CA LYS A 179 -8.19 7.01 1.36
C LYS A 179 -8.93 5.68 1.44
N LEU A 180 -8.99 4.93 0.34
CA LEU A 180 -9.66 3.63 0.32
C LEU A 180 -8.95 2.64 1.25
N ASN A 181 -7.62 2.54 1.17
CA ASN A 181 -6.85 1.69 2.07
C ASN A 181 -7.03 2.11 3.54
N ALA A 182 -6.92 3.41 3.84
CA ALA A 182 -7.15 3.93 5.19
C ALA A 182 -8.55 3.61 5.74
N ALA A 183 -9.58 3.60 4.89
CA ALA A 183 -10.92 3.20 5.30
C ALA A 183 -11.00 1.70 5.66
N ILE A 184 -10.34 0.84 4.88
CA ILE A 184 -10.25 -0.60 5.17
C ILE A 184 -9.46 -0.87 6.45
N GLU A 185 -8.29 -0.24 6.62
CA GLU A 185 -7.50 -0.35 7.85
C GLU A 185 -8.30 0.11 9.09
N THR A 186 -9.08 1.18 8.95
CA THR A 186 -9.94 1.67 10.04
C THR A 186 -11.08 0.69 10.36
N ILE A 187 -11.63 -0.02 9.36
CA ILE A 187 -12.59 -1.10 9.61
C ILE A 187 -11.91 -2.24 10.38
N GLY A 188 -10.71 -2.65 9.96
CA GLY A 188 -9.93 -3.68 10.66
C GLY A 188 -9.70 -3.32 12.12
N ALA A 189 -9.23 -2.10 12.39
CA ALA A 189 -8.96 -1.60 13.74
C ALA A 189 -10.21 -1.48 14.65
N GLN A 190 -11.42 -1.56 14.09
CA GLN A 190 -12.67 -1.55 14.87
C GLN A 190 -13.09 -2.93 15.37
N HIS A 191 -12.42 -4.00 14.93
CA HIS A 191 -12.75 -5.38 15.27
C HIS A 191 -11.53 -6.12 15.83
N ASP A 192 -11.74 -6.92 16.87
CA ASP A 192 -10.71 -7.81 17.42
C ASP A 192 -10.64 -9.16 16.67
N ASP A 193 -11.53 -9.35 15.69
CA ASP A 193 -11.72 -10.60 14.94
C ASP A 193 -11.74 -10.32 13.44
N ASP A 194 -10.81 -10.94 12.72
CA ASP A 194 -10.61 -10.73 11.29
C ASP A 194 -11.83 -11.17 10.46
N GLU A 195 -12.53 -12.23 10.86
CA GLU A 195 -13.73 -12.69 10.15
C GLU A 195 -14.82 -11.62 10.20
N MET A 196 -15.06 -11.03 11.38
CA MET A 196 -15.97 -9.89 11.55
C MET A 196 -15.51 -8.65 10.78
N ALA A 197 -14.20 -8.38 10.73
CA ALA A 197 -13.64 -7.29 9.95
C ALA A 197 -13.90 -7.47 8.44
N TYR A 198 -13.70 -8.68 7.91
CA TYR A 198 -14.04 -9.03 6.52
C TYR A 198 -15.53 -8.84 6.22
N GLU A 199 -16.41 -9.34 7.09
CA GLU A 199 -17.86 -9.15 6.92
C GLU A 199 -18.25 -7.67 6.89
N HIS A 200 -17.60 -6.84 7.73
CA HIS A 200 -17.82 -5.40 7.72
C HIS A 200 -17.30 -4.74 6.44
N ALA A 201 -16.08 -5.08 6.01
CA ALA A 201 -15.47 -4.55 4.81
C ALA A 201 -16.28 -4.89 3.55
N PHE A 202 -16.65 -6.16 3.35
CA PHE A 202 -17.43 -6.57 2.18
C PHE A 202 -18.80 -5.92 2.10
N ARG A 203 -19.39 -5.56 3.24
CA ARG A 203 -20.67 -4.84 3.28
C ARG A 203 -20.54 -3.42 2.74
N LEU A 204 -19.46 -2.72 3.07
CA LEU A 204 -19.28 -1.29 2.74
C LEU A 204 -18.51 -1.05 1.45
N LEU A 205 -17.55 -1.93 1.11
CA LEU A 205 -16.65 -1.75 -0.02
C LEU A 205 -17.36 -1.44 -1.36
N PRO A 206 -18.48 -2.12 -1.74
CA PRO A 206 -19.19 -1.75 -2.95
C PRO A 206 -19.62 -0.27 -2.97
N GLU A 207 -20.15 0.26 -1.88
CA GLU A 207 -20.60 1.65 -1.81
C GLU A 207 -19.41 2.62 -1.73
N MET A 208 -18.33 2.24 -1.04
CA MET A 208 -17.07 2.99 -1.02
C MET A 208 -16.47 3.14 -2.41
N LEU A 209 -16.54 2.11 -3.26
CA LEU A 209 -16.05 2.17 -4.63
C LEU A 209 -16.88 3.13 -5.51
N ASP A 210 -18.17 3.28 -5.23
CA ASP A 210 -19.05 4.19 -5.97
C ASP A 210 -18.96 5.64 -5.45
N ASN A 211 -18.76 5.82 -4.14
CA ASN A 211 -18.78 7.12 -3.48
C ASN A 211 -17.93 7.13 -2.19
N LEU A 212 -16.61 7.12 -2.34
CA LEU A 212 -15.68 7.10 -1.21
C LEU A 212 -15.86 8.31 -0.28
N ASP A 213 -16.18 9.48 -0.80
CA ASP A 213 -16.36 10.71 -0.01
C ASP A 213 -17.46 10.60 1.06
N ALA A 214 -18.46 9.72 0.88
CA ALA A 214 -19.48 9.47 1.90
C ALA A 214 -18.95 8.72 3.13
N PHE A 215 -17.73 8.19 3.06
CA PHE A 215 -17.07 7.42 4.12
C PHE A 215 -15.87 8.16 4.72
N SER A 216 -15.86 9.50 4.67
CA SER A 216 -14.78 10.32 5.23
C SER A 216 -14.45 9.99 6.68
N ASP A 217 -15.47 9.65 7.49
CA ASP A 217 -15.28 9.27 8.91
C ASP A 217 -14.34 8.06 9.09
N LEU A 218 -14.17 7.23 8.05
CA LEU A 218 -13.28 6.05 8.08
C LEU A 218 -11.85 6.35 7.61
N TYR A 219 -11.59 7.45 6.91
CA TYR A 219 -10.24 7.71 6.37
C TYR A 219 -9.65 9.07 6.73
N GLU A 220 -10.46 10.06 7.14
CA GLU A 220 -10.02 11.46 7.26
C GLU A 220 -8.86 11.61 8.26
N ALA A 221 -8.92 10.92 9.40
CA ALA A 221 -7.85 10.99 10.40
C ALA A 221 -6.50 10.46 9.86
N SER A 222 -6.51 9.30 9.21
CA SER A 222 -5.31 8.71 8.61
C SER A 222 -4.80 9.53 7.43
N TRP A 223 -5.73 10.00 6.59
CA TRP A 223 -5.41 10.87 5.46
C TRP A 223 -4.78 12.19 5.91
N ASP A 224 -5.31 12.81 6.96
CA ASP A 224 -4.76 14.04 7.52
C ASP A 224 -3.34 13.83 8.06
N ALA A 225 -3.08 12.72 8.75
CA ALA A 225 -1.74 12.38 9.24
C ALA A 225 -0.73 12.21 8.09
N ILE A 226 -1.12 11.51 7.03
CA ILE A 226 -0.30 11.34 5.82
C ILE A 226 -0.07 12.70 5.13
N ASN A 227 -1.11 13.53 5.04
CA ASN A 227 -1.06 14.85 4.43
C ASN A 227 -0.18 15.83 5.22
N ASP A 228 -0.16 15.73 6.55
CA ASP A 228 0.79 16.47 7.39
C ASP A 228 2.24 16.08 7.08
N GLY A 229 2.49 14.80 6.79
CA GLY A 229 3.77 14.32 6.25
C GLY A 229 4.14 14.99 4.92
N TYR A 230 3.22 15.07 3.96
CA TYR A 230 3.45 15.77 2.69
C TYR A 230 3.75 17.26 2.89
N ARG A 231 3.03 17.93 3.79
CA ARG A 231 3.28 19.34 4.13
C ARG A 231 4.65 19.51 4.79
N ALA A 232 5.06 18.56 5.64
CA ALA A 232 6.38 18.58 6.28
C ALA A 232 7.51 18.44 5.26
N LEU A 233 7.36 17.59 4.24
CA LEU A 233 8.31 17.47 3.13
C LEU A 233 8.36 18.76 2.30
N HIS A 234 7.20 19.27 1.88
CA HIS A 234 7.11 20.45 1.02
C HIS A 234 7.64 21.73 1.69
N SER A 235 7.46 21.86 3.01
CA SER A 235 8.00 22.98 3.78
C SER A 235 9.50 22.85 4.11
N GLY A 236 10.11 21.69 3.83
CA GLY A 236 11.48 21.37 4.23
C GLY A 236 11.66 21.11 5.73
N LYS A 237 10.56 20.94 6.49
CA LYS A 237 10.61 20.53 7.90
C LYS A 237 11.18 19.11 8.02
N VAL A 238 10.78 18.23 7.10
CA VAL A 238 11.36 16.89 6.90
C VAL A 238 12.03 16.89 5.53
N THR A 239 13.19 16.27 5.41
CA THR A 239 13.92 16.20 4.13
C THR A 239 14.24 14.76 3.77
N ILE A 240 14.21 14.47 2.47
CA ILE A 240 14.67 13.20 1.90
C ILE A 240 15.77 13.52 0.90
N GLU A 241 16.93 12.90 1.07
CA GLU A 241 18.06 13.00 0.14
C GLU A 241 18.61 11.62 -0.21
N LEU A 242 19.27 11.47 -1.35
CA LEU A 242 19.89 10.21 -1.75
C LEU A 242 21.41 10.26 -1.55
N CYS A 243 21.94 9.25 -0.87
CA CYS A 243 23.34 8.86 -0.88
C CYS A 243 23.48 7.60 -1.76
N GLY A 244 23.72 7.78 -3.06
CA GLY A 244 23.69 6.68 -4.02
C GLY A 244 22.30 6.06 -4.13
N ASP A 245 22.15 4.80 -3.73
CA ASP A 245 20.90 4.05 -3.64
C ASP A 245 20.35 3.97 -2.20
N VAL A 246 20.91 4.73 -1.26
CA VAL A 246 20.40 4.83 0.12
C VAL A 246 19.68 6.17 0.29
N ALA A 247 18.42 6.15 0.74
CA ALA A 247 17.69 7.36 1.11
C ALA A 247 17.98 7.75 2.56
N ILE A 248 18.16 9.04 2.81
CA ILE A 248 18.30 9.60 4.16
C ILE A 248 17.08 10.48 4.43
N VAL A 249 16.31 10.13 5.46
CA VAL A 249 15.15 10.89 5.92
C VAL A 249 15.54 11.62 7.20
N ARG A 250 15.46 12.95 7.21
CA ARG A 250 15.79 13.77 8.39
C ARG A 250 14.53 14.36 8.99
N GLU A 251 14.30 14.07 10.26
CA GLU A 251 13.12 14.48 11.02
C GLU A 251 13.54 15.36 12.21
N PRO A 252 12.82 16.45 12.50
CA PRO A 252 13.11 17.27 13.67
C PRO A 252 12.65 16.56 14.95
N CYS A 253 13.15 17.04 16.11
CA CYS A 253 12.93 16.36 17.39
C CYS A 253 11.46 16.29 17.83
N ASP A 254 10.62 17.20 17.32
CA ASP A 254 9.19 17.32 17.61
C ASP A 254 8.27 16.69 16.54
N ALA A 255 8.82 16.15 15.45
CA ALA A 255 8.00 15.53 14.40
C ALA A 255 7.62 14.09 14.77
N ALA A 256 6.40 13.73 14.38
CA ALA A 256 6.02 12.34 14.23
C ALA A 256 6.84 11.68 13.11
N ARG A 257 7.01 10.36 13.18
CA ARG A 257 7.63 9.57 12.11
C ARG A 257 6.87 9.79 10.81
N LEU A 258 7.59 10.14 9.75
CA LEU A 258 7.04 10.36 8.42
C LEU A 258 6.36 9.08 7.94
N ALA A 259 5.07 9.19 7.63
CA ALA A 259 4.26 8.08 7.13
C ALA A 259 4.90 7.43 5.89
N PRO A 260 4.80 6.11 5.71
CA PRO A 260 5.32 5.40 4.54
C PRO A 260 4.88 6.02 3.20
N GLU A 261 3.62 6.42 3.09
CA GLU A 261 3.03 7.03 1.90
C GLU A 261 3.66 8.39 1.58
N ALA A 262 4.04 9.13 2.62
CA ALA A 262 4.80 10.38 2.51
C ALA A 262 6.25 10.14 2.09
N LEU A 263 6.90 9.13 2.67
CA LEU A 263 8.23 8.71 2.23
C LEU A 263 8.22 8.29 0.76
N HIS A 264 7.25 7.46 0.34
CA HIS A 264 7.14 6.99 -1.04
C HIS A 264 7.02 8.15 -2.03
N ARG A 265 6.20 9.16 -1.76
CA ARG A 265 6.12 10.34 -2.64
C ARG A 265 7.46 11.06 -2.78
N GLY A 266 8.18 11.24 -1.68
CA GLY A 266 9.53 11.81 -1.73
C GLY A 266 10.49 10.96 -2.55
N LEU A 267 10.41 9.63 -2.47
CA LEU A 267 11.21 8.73 -3.31
C LEU A 267 10.81 8.82 -4.80
N CYS A 268 9.52 8.98 -5.12
CA CYS A 268 9.06 9.21 -6.50
C CYS A 268 9.66 10.50 -7.07
N GLU A 269 9.66 11.60 -6.32
CA GLU A 269 10.25 12.88 -6.75
C GLU A 269 11.75 12.76 -7.05
N LEU A 270 12.43 11.85 -6.33
CA LEU A 270 13.85 11.55 -6.51
C LEU A 270 14.11 10.45 -7.56
N GLY A 271 13.06 9.84 -8.11
CA GLY A 271 13.15 8.72 -9.06
C GLY A 271 13.75 7.45 -8.46
N ALA A 272 13.49 7.20 -7.17
CA ALA A 272 14.06 6.13 -6.33
C ALA A 272 12.99 5.18 -5.71
N ASP A 273 11.75 5.25 -6.20
CA ASP A 273 10.57 4.53 -5.69
C ASP A 273 10.55 3.02 -5.98
N GLY A 274 11.49 2.50 -6.76
CA GLY A 274 11.56 1.09 -7.14
C GLY A 274 10.71 0.71 -8.36
N LEU A 275 9.88 1.63 -8.87
CA LEU A 275 9.23 1.54 -10.18
C LEU A 275 10.00 2.33 -11.24
N SER A 276 10.71 3.37 -10.82
CA SER A 276 11.61 4.19 -11.61
C SER A 276 12.90 3.44 -11.98
N ALA A 277 13.76 4.07 -12.80
CA ALA A 277 15.00 3.46 -13.27
C ALA A 277 15.99 3.10 -12.16
N LYS A 278 15.90 3.73 -10.98
CA LYS A 278 16.74 3.45 -9.82
C LYS A 278 15.84 3.10 -8.64
N ALA A 279 16.22 2.08 -7.88
CA ALA A 279 15.52 1.70 -6.67
C ALA A 279 16.37 2.07 -5.46
N CYS A 280 15.77 2.77 -4.50
CA CYS A 280 16.31 2.89 -3.17
C CYS A 280 16.48 1.48 -2.56
N GLN A 281 17.67 1.14 -2.06
CA GLN A 281 17.93 -0.15 -1.40
C GLN A 281 17.68 -0.08 0.10
N ARG A 282 17.96 1.06 0.73
CA ARG A 282 17.86 1.28 2.18
C ARG A 282 17.39 2.69 2.49
N VAL A 283 16.67 2.84 3.58
CA VAL A 283 16.22 4.12 4.11
C VAL A 283 16.83 4.28 5.50
N VAL A 284 17.65 5.31 5.68
CA VAL A 284 18.17 5.74 6.98
C VAL A 284 17.27 6.86 7.48
N ARG A 285 16.41 6.57 8.44
CA ARG A 285 15.62 7.58 9.16
C ARG A 285 16.45 8.14 10.30
N ALA A 286 16.44 9.45 10.45
CA ALA A 286 17.21 10.13 11.46
C ALA A 286 16.41 11.26 12.10
N ARG A 287 16.06 11.06 13.37
CA ARG A 287 15.36 12.04 14.18
C ARG A 287 16.30 12.67 15.18
N ARG A 288 16.35 14.00 15.24
CA ARG A 288 17.19 14.70 16.23
C ARG A 288 16.65 14.47 17.65
N THR A 289 17.51 14.26 18.64
CA THR A 289 17.09 14.12 20.05
C THR A 289 16.87 15.46 20.75
N SER A 290 17.52 16.52 20.26
CA SER A 290 17.33 17.89 20.70
C SER A 290 17.89 18.87 19.64
N HIS A 291 18.12 20.13 20.01
CA HIS A 291 18.87 21.07 19.14
C HIS A 291 20.36 20.72 19.00
N SER A 292 20.84 19.63 19.63
CA SER A 292 22.20 19.07 19.48
C SER A 292 22.37 18.24 18.21
N ASP A 293 23.61 17.93 17.86
CA ASP A 293 23.99 17.04 16.76
C ASP A 293 23.92 15.56 17.17
N GLU A 294 22.80 15.18 17.79
CA GLU A 294 22.57 13.82 18.27
C GLU A 294 21.30 13.26 17.62
N TYR A 295 21.40 12.06 17.07
CA TYR A 295 20.36 11.44 16.26
C TYR A 295 19.91 10.10 16.86
N LEU A 296 18.60 9.89 16.91
CA LEU A 296 18.02 8.56 16.90
C LEU A 296 17.91 8.14 15.44
N MET A 297 18.52 7.01 15.09
CA MET A 297 18.56 6.49 13.74
C MET A 297 17.85 5.15 13.64
N GLU A 298 17.19 4.91 12.52
CA GLU A 298 16.60 3.65 12.12
C GLU A 298 17.01 3.37 10.67
N VAL A 299 17.34 2.11 10.39
CA VAL A 299 17.62 1.62 9.04
C VAL A 299 16.51 0.64 8.67
N GLU A 300 15.88 0.88 7.53
CA GLU A 300 14.81 0.05 6.98
C GLU A 300 15.00 -0.16 5.47
N LYS A 301 14.27 -1.11 4.90
CA LYS A 301 14.10 -1.27 3.46
C LYS A 301 13.03 -0.28 2.96
N PRO A 302 13.00 0.11 1.67
CA PRO A 302 11.82 0.79 1.14
C PRO A 302 10.60 -0.14 1.26
N GLY A 303 9.39 0.42 1.17
CA GLY A 303 8.15 -0.27 1.50
C GLY A 303 7.96 -1.65 0.85
N HIS A 304 8.22 -1.80 -0.46
CA HIS A 304 8.13 -3.09 -1.15
C HIS A 304 9.28 -4.06 -0.85
N GLY A 305 10.31 -3.62 -0.13
CA GLY A 305 11.55 -4.37 0.09
C GLY A 305 11.42 -5.55 1.06
N TRP A 306 10.26 -5.74 1.69
CA TRP A 306 9.99 -6.96 2.44
C TRP A 306 9.64 -8.15 1.54
N VAL A 307 9.16 -7.90 0.31
CA VAL A 307 8.76 -8.93 -0.65
C VAL A 307 9.99 -9.49 -1.38
N LYS A 308 10.12 -10.82 -1.36
CA LYS A 308 11.28 -11.51 -1.97
C LYS A 308 11.20 -11.69 -3.47
N ARG A 309 9.98 -11.68 -4.03
CA ARG A 309 9.71 -11.88 -5.43
C ARG A 309 8.78 -10.78 -5.92
N LEU A 310 9.26 -9.97 -6.85
CA LEU A 310 8.50 -8.87 -7.44
C LEU A 310 8.48 -9.07 -8.97
N ALA A 311 7.33 -8.78 -9.57
CA ALA A 311 7.09 -8.78 -11.00
C ALA A 311 7.34 -7.40 -11.64
N ARG A 312 6.93 -6.31 -10.99
CA ARG A 312 7.06 -4.93 -11.53
C ARG A 312 8.12 -4.12 -10.81
N ARG A 313 8.10 -4.11 -9.48
CA ARG A 313 9.07 -3.38 -8.66
C ARG A 313 10.44 -4.03 -8.71
N GLN A 314 11.48 -3.21 -8.59
CA GLN A 314 12.84 -3.70 -8.47
C GLN A 314 13.04 -4.43 -7.15
N THR A 315 13.73 -5.57 -7.20
CA THR A 315 14.06 -6.34 -6.00
C THR A 315 15.05 -5.57 -5.12
N ILE A 316 14.81 -5.61 -3.81
CA ILE A 316 15.68 -5.04 -2.79
C ILE A 316 16.58 -6.14 -2.24
N MET A 317 17.87 -5.83 -2.06
CA MET A 317 18.81 -6.77 -1.47
C MET A 317 18.36 -7.16 -0.06
N ASP A 318 18.29 -8.46 0.23
CA ASP A 318 17.94 -8.93 1.56
C ASP A 318 19.03 -8.56 2.58
N ALA A 319 18.63 -8.35 3.82
CA ALA A 319 19.55 -8.03 4.92
C ALA A 319 19.03 -8.55 6.25
N ASP A 320 19.93 -9.09 7.05
CA ASP A 320 19.65 -9.45 8.44
C ASP A 320 19.86 -8.22 9.34
N GLY A 321 18.82 -7.88 10.10
CA GLY A 321 18.84 -6.72 10.99
C GLY A 321 19.84 -6.84 12.15
N GLY A 322 20.10 -8.07 12.63
CA GLY A 322 21.09 -8.33 13.68
C GLY A 322 22.51 -8.16 13.16
N GLU A 323 22.82 -8.77 12.02
CA GLU A 323 24.12 -8.61 11.37
C GLU A 323 24.40 -7.15 10.96
N MET A 324 23.38 -6.44 10.46
CA MET A 324 23.48 -5.01 10.18
C MET A 324 23.79 -4.20 11.44
N ALA A 325 23.05 -4.42 12.53
CA ALA A 325 23.26 -3.72 13.80
C ALA A 325 24.68 -3.95 14.34
N GLU A 326 25.16 -5.20 14.36
CA GLU A 326 26.51 -5.55 14.80
C GLU A 326 27.61 -4.90 13.93
N THR A 327 27.37 -4.82 12.62
CA THR A 327 28.31 -4.25 11.66
C THR A 327 28.43 -2.74 11.84
N LEU A 328 27.29 -2.04 11.97
CA LEU A 328 27.27 -0.59 12.22
C LEU A 328 27.90 -0.24 13.57
N ASN A 329 27.55 -0.98 14.62
CA ASN A 329 28.13 -0.74 15.95
C ASN A 329 29.66 -0.87 15.95
N ARG A 330 30.19 -1.87 15.25
CA ARG A 330 31.64 -2.09 15.14
C ARG A 330 32.32 -1.00 14.30
N ALA A 331 31.70 -0.59 13.20
CA ALA A 331 32.24 0.40 12.29
C ALA A 331 32.42 1.77 12.95
N PHE A 332 31.48 2.14 13.84
CA PHE A 332 31.43 3.45 14.46
C PHE A 332 31.77 3.45 15.97
N ASP A 333 32.27 2.33 16.51
CA ASP A 333 32.61 2.15 17.94
C ASP A 333 31.46 2.52 18.90
N LEU A 334 30.25 2.04 18.58
CA LEU A 334 29.00 2.40 19.28
C LEU A 334 28.56 1.37 20.33
N GLY A 335 29.38 0.36 20.64
CA GLY A 335 29.01 -0.70 21.58
C GLY A 335 27.81 -1.52 21.09
N ASP A 336 26.70 -1.49 21.81
CA ASP A 336 25.43 -2.18 21.50
C ASP A 336 24.29 -1.20 21.19
N THR A 337 24.63 0.00 20.71
CA THR A 337 23.66 1.08 20.49
C THR A 337 22.67 0.76 19.38
N PHE A 338 23.13 0.30 18.21
CA PHE A 338 22.23 -0.27 17.21
C PHE A 338 21.74 -1.65 17.66
N GLN A 339 20.44 -1.87 17.56
CA GLN A 339 19.77 -3.12 17.90
C GLN A 339 18.82 -3.50 16.76
N PRO A 340 18.60 -4.80 16.50
CA PRO A 340 17.66 -5.24 15.47
C PRO A 340 16.23 -4.75 15.76
N GLY A 341 15.47 -4.48 14.69
CA GLY A 341 14.10 -3.98 14.75
C GLY A 341 13.97 -2.50 14.39
N GLY A 342 12.79 -1.93 14.65
CA GLY A 342 12.40 -0.63 14.12
C GLY A 342 10.91 -0.37 14.31
N GLU A 343 10.46 0.80 13.87
CA GLU A 343 9.04 1.15 13.76
C GLU A 343 8.49 0.85 12.36
N GLY A 344 9.34 0.51 11.38
CA GLY A 344 8.95 0.15 10.01
C GLY A 344 8.28 -1.23 9.81
N GLY A 345 7.92 -1.97 10.86
CA GLY A 345 7.27 -3.28 10.71
C GLY A 345 8.12 -4.29 9.92
N LEU A 346 7.58 -4.85 8.83
CA LEU A 346 8.26 -5.86 7.99
C LEU A 346 9.50 -5.34 7.24
N VAL A 347 9.65 -4.01 7.11
CA VAL A 347 10.83 -3.42 6.45
C VAL A 347 11.93 -3.01 7.43
N ALA A 348 11.67 -3.05 8.74
CA ALA A 348 12.63 -2.65 9.76
C ALA A 348 13.84 -3.60 9.81
N LEU A 349 15.04 -3.02 9.89
CA LEU A 349 16.29 -3.78 10.03
C LEU A 349 16.90 -3.55 11.42
N CYS A 350 17.30 -2.31 11.72
CA CYS A 350 17.87 -1.97 13.01
C CYS A 350 17.60 -0.51 13.39
N LYS A 351 17.69 -0.21 14.70
CA LYS A 351 17.56 1.15 15.23
C LYS A 351 18.50 1.40 16.39
N THR A 352 18.82 2.65 16.65
CA THR A 352 19.59 3.05 17.82
C THR A 352 18.72 3.08 19.07
N ALA A 353 19.16 2.45 20.16
CA ALA A 353 18.48 2.49 21.47
C ALA A 353 18.57 3.87 22.16
N THR A 354 19.62 4.63 21.86
CA THR A 354 19.89 5.97 22.41
C THR A 354 20.38 6.90 21.30
N GLY A 355 20.37 8.21 21.57
CA GLY A 355 20.89 9.20 20.64
C GLY A 355 22.38 9.00 20.40
N VAL A 356 22.78 8.94 19.12
CA VAL A 356 24.17 8.82 18.70
C VAL A 356 24.73 10.21 18.40
N ARG A 357 25.91 10.50 18.96
CA ARG A 357 26.65 11.75 18.76
C ARG A 357 27.91 11.50 17.96
N GLY A 358 28.22 12.40 17.03
CA GLY A 358 29.46 12.35 16.24
C GLY A 358 29.44 11.38 15.06
N VAL A 359 28.36 10.60 14.90
CA VAL A 359 28.06 9.82 13.70
C VAL A 359 26.80 10.41 13.09
N THR A 360 26.89 10.84 11.85
CA THR A 360 25.78 11.46 11.14
C THR A 360 24.99 10.42 10.33
N PRO A 361 23.74 10.74 9.94
CA PRO A 361 22.98 9.88 9.04
C PRO A 361 23.65 9.68 7.67
N LEU A 362 24.47 10.64 7.23
CA LEU A 362 25.25 10.52 6.01
C LEU A 362 26.37 9.49 6.16
N ASP A 363 27.08 9.50 7.29
CA ASP A 363 28.14 8.52 7.57
C ASP A 363 27.57 7.08 7.56
N VAL A 364 26.40 6.89 8.17
CA VAL A 364 25.69 5.60 8.17
C VAL A 364 25.28 5.20 6.76
N ALA A 365 24.69 6.11 5.98
CA ALA A 365 24.24 5.83 4.62
C ALA A 365 25.42 5.52 3.66
N ASP A 366 26.52 6.27 3.75
CA ASP A 366 27.73 6.02 2.98
C ASP A 366 28.33 4.65 3.32
N PHE A 367 28.39 4.31 4.61
CA PHE A 367 28.90 3.02 5.05
C PHE A 367 28.06 1.86 4.51
N ILE A 368 26.71 1.96 4.61
CA ILE A 368 25.77 0.98 4.05
C ILE A 368 25.99 0.80 2.54
N ARG A 369 26.07 1.91 1.81
CA ARG A 369 26.28 1.92 0.35
C ARG A 369 27.61 1.25 -0.04
N GLU A 370 28.69 1.56 0.66
CA GLU A 370 30.03 1.05 0.35
C GLU A 370 30.18 -0.45 0.63
N HIS A 371 29.50 -0.93 1.66
CA HIS A 371 29.55 -2.33 2.09
C HIS A 371 28.39 -3.18 1.54
N LYS A 372 27.45 -2.56 0.81
CA LYS A 372 26.25 -3.18 0.23
C LYS A 372 25.43 -3.93 1.29
N LEU A 373 25.16 -3.24 2.40
CA LEU A 373 24.39 -3.75 3.53
C LEU A 373 22.89 -3.60 3.32
#